data_AF-A0A2U3N4V5-F1
#
_entry.id   AF-A0A2U3N4V5-F1
#
_cell.length_a   1.000
_cell.length_b   1.000
_cell.length_c   1.000
_cell.angle_alpha   90.00
_cell.angle_beta   90.00
_cell.angle_gamma   90.00
#
_symmetry.space_group_name_H-M   'P 1'
#
loop_
_entity.id
_entity.type
_entity.pdbx_description
1 polymer ?
#
loop_
_entity_poly.entity_id
_entity_poly.type
_entity_poly.pdbx_seq_one_letter_code
_entity_poly.pdbx_strand_id
1 'polypeptide(L)'
;MGQRGGHAVVLGASMGGLLAARVLAEFYDRVTVVERDILPLHPINRRGVPQGRLIHALAARGTQVLDELFPGFVDELTANGAGIWDDGDFSKVSISVGGHTTPRSGRAPNPPVVLFPSRPLLEWNVRRRVKSFPNITFLECHDLVGLITTPARDRVIGARVVDRVLERGKALPADLVVDATGRGSRTPAFLEELGYGRPREDELTVQLAYACQLLRLEPGAIRQHMIALFPEPGRPKMFGLIRNENNTWMFGVGAMAGLQPPGATAEMIEYAADFVPARVLDALRAAEPLGAVVHHRVPSNRWRRYDKMRRTPEGLLVVGDAICSFNPIYGQGMTVAAIEATVLRDCLSRGERGLPRRFFRSSAKTVRVAWQTAVGSDLALPEVHGRRPVSMRISNAFLERVLSAVEVDPVVAGQFMRVTAMVAPPARLFRPSILRRVARARGRRPTGVHPVDDGVEVNREEEKGSRMSNANIEATRKGYEAFTAGDLEAASDVFSDSAEWTINGDSMIGGTYRGKNELTELFMRLWEKATKVETKRYLADGDVVMVLTRVSVGDESADEADVFEFRNGKVVKAHSFGDTAMQERVFGSRRVATG
;
A
#
# COMPACT_ATOMS: atom_id res chain seq x y z
N MET A 1 2.27 35.57 6.04
CA MET A 1 2.95 35.02 4.85
C MET A 1 4.43 34.92 5.18
N GLY A 2 4.97 33.70 5.26
CA GLY A 2 6.40 33.50 5.53
C GLY A 2 7.26 33.97 4.36
N GLN A 3 8.54 34.27 4.63
CA GLN A 3 9.52 34.61 3.60
C GLN A 3 9.64 33.45 2.60
N ARG A 4 9.44 33.71 1.31
CA ARG A 4 9.61 32.73 0.23
C ARG A 4 11.10 32.42 0.02
N GLY A 5 11.40 31.18 -0.35
CA GLY A 5 12.73 30.80 -0.84
C GLY A 5 12.99 31.36 -2.24
N GLY A 6 14.25 31.53 -2.63
CA GLY A 6 14.59 32.14 -3.92
C GLY A 6 14.39 31.21 -5.11
N HIS A 7 14.96 30.00 -5.07
CA HIS A 7 14.89 29.06 -6.20
C HIS A 7 14.88 27.60 -5.76
N ALA A 8 13.91 26.83 -6.26
CA ALA A 8 13.90 25.38 -6.17
C ALA A 8 14.14 24.71 -7.54
N VAL A 9 14.84 23.58 -7.54
CA VAL A 9 15.06 22.74 -8.73
C VAL A 9 14.42 21.37 -8.50
N VAL A 10 13.60 20.92 -9.45
CA VAL A 10 13.00 19.58 -9.44
C VAL A 10 13.59 18.77 -10.58
N LEU A 11 14.08 17.56 -10.27
CA LEU A 11 14.75 16.68 -11.22
C LEU A 11 13.77 15.57 -11.64
N GLY A 12 13.32 15.61 -12.89
CA GLY A 12 12.30 14.73 -13.46
C GLY A 12 10.93 15.39 -13.58
N ALA A 13 10.26 15.24 -14.72
CA ALA A 13 8.96 15.85 -15.02
C ALA A 13 7.81 14.83 -15.19
N SER A 14 7.87 13.70 -14.49
CA SER A 14 6.70 12.81 -14.35
C SER A 14 5.88 13.17 -13.10
N MET A 15 4.89 12.35 -12.73
CA MET A 15 3.92 12.68 -11.67
C MET A 15 4.54 13.16 -10.36
N GLY A 16 5.57 12.49 -9.82
CA GLY A 16 6.23 12.95 -8.58
C GLY A 16 6.87 14.33 -8.71
N GLY A 17 7.55 14.61 -9.82
CA GLY A 17 8.21 15.89 -10.06
C GLY A 17 7.21 17.02 -10.37
N LEU A 18 6.18 16.75 -11.16
CA LEU A 18 5.13 17.72 -11.47
C LEU A 18 4.36 18.15 -10.20
N LEU A 19 4.04 17.20 -9.33
CA LEU A 19 3.34 17.49 -8.07
C LEU A 19 4.25 18.20 -7.05
N ALA A 20 5.54 17.83 -6.99
CA ALA A 20 6.51 18.58 -6.20
C ALA A 20 6.66 20.02 -6.72
N ALA A 21 6.79 20.23 -8.02
CA ALA A 21 6.91 21.56 -8.63
C ALA A 21 5.68 22.43 -8.35
N ARG A 22 4.47 21.86 -8.47
CA ARG A 22 3.21 22.53 -8.13
C ARG A 22 3.21 23.03 -6.69
N VAL A 23 3.66 22.22 -5.73
CA VAL A 23 3.72 22.61 -4.32
C VAL A 23 4.81 23.65 -4.09
N LEU A 24 6.00 23.45 -4.66
CA LEU A 24 7.14 24.37 -4.50
C LEU A 24 6.82 25.77 -5.03
N ALA A 25 5.98 25.90 -6.06
CA ALA A 25 5.56 27.19 -6.59
C ALA A 25 4.78 28.06 -5.58
N GLU A 26 4.27 27.50 -4.49
CA GLU A 26 3.65 28.26 -3.40
C GLU A 26 4.69 28.94 -2.49
N PHE A 27 5.88 28.32 -2.36
CA PHE A 27 6.90 28.65 -1.36
C PHE A 27 8.19 29.24 -1.94
N TYR A 28 8.43 29.09 -3.24
CA TYR A 28 9.64 29.58 -3.92
C TYR A 28 9.30 30.59 -5.02
N ASP A 29 10.14 31.62 -5.17
CA ASP A 29 9.99 32.65 -6.20
C ASP A 29 10.24 32.11 -7.61
N ARG A 30 11.08 31.07 -7.73
CA ARG A 30 11.32 30.34 -8.97
C ARG A 30 11.37 28.84 -8.74
N VAL A 31 10.82 28.07 -9.67
CA VAL A 31 10.95 26.61 -9.73
C VAL A 31 11.40 26.20 -11.12
N THR A 32 12.52 25.48 -11.24
CA THR A 32 12.96 24.89 -12.52
C THR A 32 12.78 23.38 -12.48
N VAL A 33 11.98 22.84 -13.40
CA VAL A 33 11.81 21.39 -13.60
C VAL A 33 12.76 20.93 -14.71
N VAL A 34 13.72 20.07 -14.37
CA VAL A 34 14.70 19.53 -15.31
C VAL A 34 14.23 18.16 -15.80
N GLU A 35 14.18 17.96 -17.11
CA GLU A 35 13.74 16.71 -17.74
C GLU A 35 14.69 16.32 -18.87
N ARG A 36 14.97 15.02 -18.99
CA ARG A 36 15.87 14.47 -20.01
C ARG A 36 15.20 14.32 -21.37
N ASP A 37 13.88 14.12 -21.37
CA ASP A 37 13.08 14.03 -22.58
C ASP A 37 12.69 15.43 -23.09
N ILE A 38 12.29 15.48 -24.36
CA ILE A 38 11.43 16.55 -24.88
C ILE A 38 10.01 16.24 -24.40
N LEU A 39 9.35 17.23 -23.78
CA LEU A 39 8.01 17.10 -23.24
C LEU A 39 6.98 17.27 -24.37
N PRO A 40 6.17 16.25 -24.68
CA PRO A 40 5.27 16.33 -25.81
C PRO A 40 4.14 17.33 -25.59
N LEU A 41 3.72 18.00 -26.66
CA LEU A 41 2.58 18.92 -26.67
C LEU A 41 1.22 18.22 -26.56
N HIS A 42 1.19 16.92 -26.85
CA HIS A 42 -0.01 16.07 -26.84
C HIS A 42 0.14 14.90 -25.86
N PRO A 43 -0.96 14.24 -25.46
CA PRO A 43 -0.94 13.09 -24.54
C PRO A 43 -0.41 11.81 -25.22
N ILE A 44 0.89 11.81 -25.53
CA ILE A 44 1.57 10.67 -26.15
C ILE A 44 2.65 10.08 -25.22
N ASN A 45 3.00 8.81 -25.49
CA ASN A 45 4.06 8.12 -24.77
C ASN A 45 5.43 8.77 -25.00
N ARG A 46 6.27 8.81 -23.95
CA ARG A 46 7.65 9.30 -24.00
C ARG A 46 8.62 8.33 -23.35
N ARG A 47 9.90 8.41 -23.73
CA ARG A 47 10.93 7.43 -23.35
C ARG A 47 11.18 7.38 -21.84
N GLY A 48 11.20 8.53 -21.18
CA GLY A 48 11.45 8.68 -19.74
C GLY A 48 10.31 8.20 -18.84
N VAL A 49 9.15 7.82 -19.42
CA VAL A 49 8.02 7.22 -18.71
C VAL A 49 7.61 5.94 -19.46
N PRO A 50 8.46 4.88 -19.43
CA PRO A 50 8.13 3.62 -20.08
C PRO A 50 6.83 3.01 -19.56
N GLN A 51 6.43 3.38 -18.34
CA GLN A 51 5.17 2.98 -17.75
C GLN A 51 3.95 3.51 -18.53
N GLY A 52 4.10 4.52 -19.37
CA GLY A 52 3.02 5.10 -20.18
C GLY A 52 2.25 4.07 -21.02
N ARG A 53 2.91 2.97 -21.38
CA ARG A 53 2.40 1.91 -22.25
C ARG A 53 1.71 0.75 -21.50
N LEU A 54 1.43 0.93 -20.21
CA LEU A 54 0.96 -0.13 -19.33
C LEU A 54 -0.45 0.14 -18.81
N ILE A 55 -0.99 -0.81 -18.06
CA ILE A 55 -2.27 -0.69 -17.36
C ILE A 55 -2.17 0.38 -16.26
N HIS A 56 -3.12 1.33 -16.23
CA HIS A 56 -3.22 2.35 -15.17
C HIS A 56 -4.65 2.56 -14.72
N ALA A 57 -4.81 2.76 -13.42
CA ALA A 57 -5.98 3.38 -12.82
C ALA A 57 -5.49 4.35 -11.73
N LEU A 58 -6.16 5.48 -11.60
CA LEU A 58 -5.87 6.45 -10.57
C LEU A 58 -6.76 6.15 -9.36
N ALA A 59 -6.12 5.71 -8.27
CA ALA A 59 -6.81 5.42 -7.02
C ALA A 59 -7.39 6.70 -6.42
N ALA A 60 -8.49 6.56 -5.69
CA ALA A 60 -9.29 7.69 -5.23
C ALA A 60 -8.55 8.70 -4.35
N ARG A 61 -7.59 8.28 -3.50
CA ARG A 61 -6.79 9.27 -2.77
C ARG A 61 -5.91 10.11 -3.69
N GLY A 62 -5.39 9.53 -4.77
CA GLY A 62 -4.65 10.25 -5.80
C GLY A 62 -5.54 11.24 -6.53
N THR A 63 -6.77 10.83 -6.88
CA THR A 63 -7.80 11.71 -7.45
C THR A 63 -8.09 12.92 -6.56
N GLN A 64 -8.34 12.68 -5.26
CA GLN A 64 -8.61 13.75 -4.29
C GLN A 64 -7.46 14.75 -4.21
N VAL A 65 -6.22 14.27 -4.08
CA VAL A 65 -5.06 15.17 -3.99
C VAL A 65 -4.85 15.96 -5.27
N LEU A 66 -5.07 15.35 -6.44
CA LEU A 66 -4.97 16.07 -7.71
C LEU A 66 -6.01 17.18 -7.81
N ASP A 67 -7.25 16.93 -7.39
CA ASP A 67 -8.30 17.93 -7.39
C ASP A 67 -8.07 19.03 -6.33
N GLU A 68 -7.51 18.67 -5.17
CA GLU A 68 -7.07 19.64 -4.14
C GLU A 68 -5.93 20.56 -4.66
N LEU A 69 -4.99 20.02 -5.45
CA LEU A 69 -3.86 20.77 -5.99
C LEU A 69 -4.22 21.55 -7.26
N PHE A 70 -5.17 21.04 -8.04
CA PHE A 70 -5.64 21.60 -9.30
C PHE A 70 -7.17 21.57 -9.31
N PRO A 71 -7.86 22.59 -8.76
CA PRO A 71 -9.31 22.59 -8.74
C PRO A 71 -9.95 22.39 -10.12
N GLY A 72 -10.95 21.49 -10.18
CA GLY A 72 -11.64 21.10 -11.42
C GLY A 72 -10.84 20.10 -12.26
N PHE A 73 -9.89 19.36 -11.67
CA PHE A 73 -9.06 18.41 -12.40
C PHE A 73 -9.85 17.19 -12.85
N VAL A 74 -10.75 16.70 -11.99
CA VAL A 74 -11.57 15.52 -12.29
C VAL A 74 -12.48 15.80 -13.49
N ASP A 75 -13.21 16.91 -13.45
CA ASP A 75 -14.13 17.31 -14.51
C ASP A 75 -13.40 17.46 -15.86
N GLU A 76 -12.23 18.11 -15.86
CA GLU A 76 -11.40 18.25 -17.06
C GLU A 76 -10.95 16.89 -17.60
N LEU A 77 -10.46 15.99 -16.74
CA LEU A 77 -9.97 14.69 -17.17
C LEU A 77 -11.10 13.82 -17.74
N THR A 78 -12.29 13.88 -17.15
CA THR A 78 -13.49 13.22 -17.66
C THR A 78 -13.97 13.87 -18.97
N ALA A 79 -13.92 15.20 -19.11
CA ALA A 79 -14.21 15.89 -20.36
C ALA A 79 -13.25 15.50 -21.50
N ASN A 80 -11.99 15.16 -21.16
CA ASN A 80 -11.01 14.59 -22.09
C ASN A 80 -11.21 13.09 -22.34
N GLY A 81 -12.31 12.50 -21.87
CA GLY A 81 -12.73 11.13 -22.19
C GLY A 81 -12.25 10.06 -21.21
N ALA A 82 -11.62 10.41 -20.08
CA ALA A 82 -11.24 9.42 -19.07
C ALA A 82 -12.49 8.82 -18.41
N GLY A 83 -12.51 7.49 -18.27
CA GLY A 83 -13.58 6.80 -17.55
C GLY A 83 -13.57 7.13 -16.05
N ILE A 84 -14.74 7.12 -15.43
CA ILE A 84 -14.92 7.35 -13.99
C ILE A 84 -15.83 6.28 -13.38
N TRP A 85 -15.49 5.84 -12.18
CA TRP A 85 -16.36 5.04 -11.32
C TRP A 85 -16.51 5.75 -9.97
N ASP A 86 -17.65 6.39 -9.78
CA ASP A 86 -18.02 7.24 -8.64
C ASP A 86 -19.45 6.97 -8.13
N ASP A 87 -20.18 6.09 -8.79
CA ASP A 87 -21.59 5.79 -8.53
C ASP A 87 -21.79 4.49 -7.74
N GLY A 88 -20.69 3.78 -7.48
CA GLY A 88 -20.65 2.57 -6.66
C GLY A 88 -21.22 1.34 -7.35
N ASP A 89 -21.59 1.41 -8.64
CA ASP A 89 -22.21 0.32 -9.37
C ASP A 89 -21.20 -0.78 -9.70
N PHE A 90 -21.30 -1.91 -9.01
CA PHE A 90 -20.39 -3.04 -9.22
C PHE A 90 -20.60 -3.76 -10.56
N SER A 91 -21.66 -3.47 -11.32
CA SER A 91 -21.77 -3.96 -12.69
C SER A 91 -20.72 -3.33 -13.64
N LYS A 92 -20.09 -2.23 -13.22
CA LYS A 92 -19.11 -1.46 -14.00
C LYS A 92 -17.65 -1.77 -13.63
N VAL A 93 -17.38 -2.59 -12.63
CA VAL A 93 -16.01 -2.97 -12.23
C VAL A 93 -15.99 -4.44 -11.83
N SER A 94 -14.94 -5.17 -12.23
CA SER A 94 -14.76 -6.58 -11.86
C SER A 94 -13.33 -6.75 -11.37
N ILE A 95 -13.16 -6.87 -10.05
CA ILE A 95 -11.83 -7.00 -9.43
C ILE A 95 -11.81 -8.31 -8.64
N SER A 96 -10.86 -9.20 -8.96
CA SER A 96 -10.60 -10.43 -8.20
C SER A 96 -9.30 -10.31 -7.44
N VAL A 97 -9.36 -10.49 -6.11
CA VAL A 97 -8.19 -10.46 -5.21
C VAL A 97 -8.18 -11.76 -4.41
N GLY A 98 -7.09 -12.53 -4.51
CA GLY A 98 -6.95 -13.80 -3.78
C GLY A 98 -8.04 -14.82 -4.11
N GLY A 99 -8.56 -14.81 -5.34
CA GLY A 99 -9.68 -15.66 -5.77
C GLY A 99 -11.07 -15.11 -5.52
N HIS A 100 -11.20 -14.03 -4.73
CA HIS A 100 -12.50 -13.44 -4.41
C HIS A 100 -12.82 -12.29 -5.35
N THR A 101 -13.94 -12.40 -6.06
CA THR A 101 -14.34 -11.39 -7.05
C THR A 101 -15.40 -10.44 -6.49
N THR A 102 -15.26 -9.14 -6.76
CA THR A 102 -16.27 -8.14 -6.42
C THR A 102 -17.66 -8.54 -6.95
N PRO A 103 -18.76 -8.08 -6.32
CA PRO A 103 -20.12 -8.44 -6.74
C PRO A 103 -20.35 -8.10 -8.21
N ARG A 104 -21.25 -8.83 -8.89
CA ARG A 104 -21.61 -8.52 -10.30
C ARG A 104 -22.65 -7.40 -10.43
N SER A 105 -23.29 -7.03 -9.32
CA SER A 105 -24.38 -6.07 -9.25
C SER A 105 -24.49 -5.46 -7.84
N GLY A 106 -25.34 -4.44 -7.71
CA GLY A 106 -25.50 -3.69 -6.46
C GLY A 106 -24.61 -2.46 -6.41
N ARG A 107 -24.87 -1.60 -5.42
CA ARG A 107 -24.17 -0.33 -5.23
C ARG A 107 -23.51 -0.22 -3.87
N ALA A 108 -22.25 0.18 -3.85
CA ALA A 108 -21.58 0.59 -2.63
C ALA A 108 -22.07 1.98 -2.18
N PRO A 109 -22.42 2.19 -0.91
CA PRO A 109 -22.63 3.54 -0.38
C PRO A 109 -21.28 4.26 -0.24
N ASN A 110 -21.24 5.55 -0.59
CA ASN A 110 -20.05 6.40 -0.52
C ASN A 110 -18.83 5.79 -1.24
N PRO A 111 -18.96 5.43 -2.52
CA PRO A 111 -17.90 4.78 -3.28
C PRO A 111 -16.66 5.71 -3.40
N PRO A 112 -15.46 5.14 -3.45
CA PRO A 112 -14.27 5.90 -3.82
C PRO A 112 -14.35 6.31 -5.30
N VAL A 113 -13.94 7.54 -5.62
CA VAL A 113 -13.89 8.03 -7.01
C VAL A 113 -12.63 7.49 -7.71
N VAL A 114 -12.80 6.51 -8.58
CA VAL A 114 -11.70 5.91 -9.36
C VAL A 114 -11.75 6.41 -10.79
N LEU A 115 -10.61 6.87 -11.30
CA LEU A 115 -10.48 7.34 -12.68
C LEU A 115 -9.63 6.35 -13.49
N PHE A 116 -9.96 6.20 -14.77
CA PHE A 116 -9.29 5.29 -15.72
C PHE A 116 -8.69 6.05 -16.90
N PRO A 117 -7.74 6.99 -16.69
CA PRO A 117 -7.05 7.65 -17.77
C PRO A 117 -5.89 6.78 -18.28
N SER A 118 -5.52 6.92 -19.55
CA SER A 118 -4.17 6.53 -19.95
C SER A 118 -3.13 7.36 -19.18
N ARG A 119 -1.96 6.79 -18.93
CA ARG A 119 -0.87 7.52 -18.27
C ARG A 119 -0.41 8.74 -19.08
N PRO A 120 -0.30 8.70 -20.41
CA PRO A 120 -0.03 9.89 -21.22
C PRO A 120 -1.05 11.02 -21.03
N LEU A 121 -2.35 10.71 -21.02
CA LEU A 121 -3.40 11.71 -20.79
C LEU A 121 -3.28 12.35 -19.41
N LEU A 122 -3.14 11.53 -18.38
CA LEU A 122 -3.01 11.98 -17.00
C LEU A 122 -1.80 12.90 -16.82
N GLU A 123 -0.62 12.46 -17.26
CA GLU A 123 0.61 13.26 -17.13
C GLU A 123 0.56 14.55 -17.95
N TRP A 124 -0.04 14.50 -19.16
CA TRP A 124 -0.20 15.69 -19.99
C TRP A 124 -1.11 16.73 -19.35
N ASN A 125 -2.27 16.32 -18.79
CA ASN A 125 -3.18 17.23 -18.08
C ASN A 125 -2.50 17.90 -16.89
N VAL A 126 -1.81 17.12 -16.04
CA VAL A 126 -1.06 17.66 -14.90
C VAL A 126 0.05 18.60 -15.38
N ARG A 127 0.84 18.21 -16.38
CA ARG A 127 1.92 19.03 -16.93
C ARG A 127 1.40 20.36 -17.48
N ARG A 128 0.27 20.35 -18.18
CA ARG A 128 -0.39 21.56 -18.73
C ARG A 128 -0.76 22.53 -17.60
N ARG A 129 -1.38 22.02 -16.53
CA ARG A 129 -1.72 22.81 -15.33
C ARG A 129 -0.48 23.31 -14.58
N VAL A 130 0.61 22.53 -14.53
CA VAL A 130 1.87 22.98 -13.93
C VAL A 130 2.53 24.08 -14.77
N LYS A 131 2.50 23.97 -16.10
CA LYS A 131 3.04 25.00 -17.02
C LYS A 131 2.31 26.33 -16.94
N SER A 132 1.09 26.40 -16.40
CA SER A 132 0.37 27.67 -16.25
C SER A 132 0.82 28.51 -15.06
N PHE A 133 1.69 28.00 -14.19
CA PHE A 133 2.24 28.77 -13.07
C PHE A 133 3.40 29.65 -13.55
N PRO A 134 3.36 30.98 -13.32
CA PRO A 134 4.32 31.92 -13.91
C PRO A 134 5.74 31.76 -13.35
N ASN A 135 5.89 31.19 -12.15
CA ASN A 135 7.17 30.95 -11.51
C ASN A 135 7.74 29.54 -11.78
N ILE A 136 7.10 28.73 -12.62
CA ILE A 136 7.61 27.40 -12.99
C ILE A 136 8.16 27.43 -14.43
N THR A 137 9.40 27.00 -14.60
CA THR A 137 10.04 26.82 -15.91
C THR A 137 10.47 25.37 -16.11
N PHE A 138 10.49 24.93 -17.37
CA PHE A 138 10.95 23.60 -17.74
C PHE A 138 12.28 23.69 -18.50
N LEU A 139 13.25 22.88 -18.09
CA LEU A 139 14.53 22.69 -18.75
C LEU A 139 14.57 21.26 -19.31
N GLU A 140 14.12 21.13 -20.56
CA GLU A 140 14.02 19.87 -21.30
C GLU A 140 15.40 19.47 -21.89
N CYS A 141 15.56 18.22 -22.32
CA CYS A 141 16.81 17.69 -22.88
C CYS A 141 18.05 17.76 -21.96
N HIS A 142 17.87 17.77 -20.64
CA HIS A 142 18.98 17.89 -19.68
C HIS A 142 19.07 16.67 -18.75
N ASP A 143 20.27 16.10 -18.66
CA ASP A 143 20.58 15.03 -17.70
C ASP A 143 21.18 15.61 -16.41
N LEU A 144 20.78 15.07 -15.25
CA LEU A 144 21.44 15.33 -13.97
C LEU A 144 22.76 14.57 -13.90
N VAL A 145 23.86 15.29 -13.66
CA VAL A 145 25.19 14.70 -13.55
C VAL A 145 25.85 14.89 -12.18
N GLY A 146 25.34 15.79 -11.33
CA GLY A 146 25.83 15.93 -9.96
C GLY A 146 25.08 16.97 -9.13
N LEU A 147 25.40 17.03 -7.85
CA LEU A 147 24.90 18.03 -6.90
C LEU A 147 25.98 19.08 -6.62
N ILE A 148 25.55 20.32 -6.37
CA ILE A 148 26.42 21.41 -5.94
C ILE A 148 26.21 21.58 -4.44
N THR A 149 27.28 21.64 -3.66
CA THR A 149 27.23 21.74 -2.20
C THR A 149 28.05 22.91 -1.68
N THR A 150 27.79 23.28 -0.43
CA THR A 150 28.69 24.13 0.37
C THR A 150 30.07 23.48 0.51
N PRO A 151 31.14 24.24 0.83
CA PRO A 151 32.45 23.66 1.09
C PRO A 151 32.45 22.61 2.22
N ALA A 152 31.60 22.82 3.24
CA ALA A 152 31.40 21.87 4.34
C ALA A 152 30.59 20.62 3.95
N ARG A 153 30.03 20.59 2.73
CA ARG A 153 29.16 19.54 2.19
C ARG A 153 27.91 19.25 3.01
N ASP A 154 27.54 20.17 3.90
CA ASP A 154 26.40 20.05 4.82
C ASP A 154 25.07 20.47 4.18
N ARG A 155 25.11 21.19 3.06
CA ARG A 155 23.95 21.65 2.30
C ARG A 155 24.15 21.53 0.80
N VAL A 156 23.13 21.04 0.12
CA VAL A 156 22.98 21.11 -1.34
C VAL A 156 22.45 22.50 -1.71
N ILE A 157 23.17 23.17 -2.61
CA ILE A 157 22.91 24.54 -3.07
C ILE A 157 22.68 24.62 -4.59
N GLY A 158 22.40 23.48 -5.22
CA GLY A 158 22.11 23.41 -6.65
C GLY A 158 22.40 22.04 -7.27
N ALA A 159 22.23 21.98 -8.59
CA ALA A 159 22.49 20.78 -9.39
C ALA A 159 23.37 21.11 -10.60
N ARG A 160 24.18 20.14 -11.03
CA ARG A 160 24.89 20.16 -12.31
C ARG A 160 24.10 19.34 -13.31
N VAL A 161 23.76 19.96 -14.43
CA VAL A 161 23.03 19.33 -15.53
C VAL A 161 23.82 19.43 -16.82
N VAL A 162 23.59 18.53 -17.76
CA VAL A 162 24.22 18.54 -19.09
C VAL A 162 23.15 18.50 -20.15
N ASP A 163 23.23 19.42 -21.12
CA ASP A 163 22.42 19.40 -22.33
C ASP A 163 22.79 18.16 -23.16
N ARG A 164 21.80 17.33 -23.49
CA ARG A 164 22.00 16.05 -24.19
C ARG A 164 22.37 16.20 -25.67
N VAL A 165 22.11 17.36 -26.26
CA VAL A 165 22.36 17.65 -27.68
C VAL A 165 23.69 18.36 -27.84
N LEU A 166 23.93 19.37 -26.99
CA LEU A 166 25.12 20.22 -27.07
C LEU A 166 26.28 19.72 -26.19
N GLU A 167 26.03 18.73 -25.32
CA GLU A 167 26.98 18.20 -24.31
C GLU A 167 27.56 19.28 -23.40
N ARG A 168 26.84 20.40 -23.23
CA ARG A 168 27.27 21.53 -22.42
C ARG A 168 26.78 21.38 -20.99
N GLY A 169 27.72 21.37 -20.05
CA GLY A 169 27.43 21.42 -18.62
C GLY A 169 26.92 22.78 -18.18
N LYS A 170 25.90 22.78 -17.32
CA LYS A 170 25.30 23.96 -16.71
C LYS A 170 25.14 23.75 -15.21
N ALA A 171 25.59 24.73 -14.43
CA ALA A 171 25.29 24.81 -13.00
C ALA A 171 23.93 25.48 -12.79
N LEU A 172 23.09 24.89 -11.96
CA LEU A 172 21.79 25.43 -11.56
C LEU A 172 21.81 25.66 -10.03
N PRO A 173 22.21 26.86 -9.56
CA PRO A 173 22.13 27.22 -8.14
C PRO A 173 20.68 27.18 -7.66
N ALA A 174 20.42 26.64 -6.48
CA ALA A 174 19.09 26.52 -5.89
C ALA A 174 19.17 26.41 -4.36
N ASP A 175 18.16 26.92 -3.68
CA ASP A 175 18.02 26.80 -2.22
C ASP A 175 17.55 25.41 -1.80
N LEU A 176 16.83 24.73 -2.71
CA LEU A 176 16.31 23.38 -2.57
C LEU A 176 16.38 22.61 -3.89
N VAL A 177 16.88 21.39 -3.84
CA VAL A 177 16.86 20.41 -4.94
C VAL A 177 15.97 19.24 -4.56
N VAL A 178 15.03 18.87 -5.42
CA VAL A 178 14.13 17.73 -5.24
C VAL A 178 14.39 16.69 -6.33
N ASP A 179 14.85 15.51 -5.94
CA ASP A 179 15.01 14.37 -6.84
C ASP A 179 13.69 13.60 -7.01
N ALA A 180 13.11 13.71 -8.20
CA ALA A 180 11.93 12.97 -8.64
C ALA A 180 12.23 12.09 -9.87
N THR A 181 13.49 11.66 -10.05
CA THR A 181 13.94 10.86 -11.21
C THR A 181 13.51 9.38 -11.14
N GLY A 182 12.75 9.02 -10.10
CA GLY A 182 12.10 7.72 -9.96
C GLY A 182 13.05 6.57 -9.64
N ARG A 183 12.71 5.37 -10.12
CA ARG A 183 13.43 4.12 -9.80
C ARG A 183 14.94 4.20 -10.11
N GLY A 184 15.31 4.94 -11.15
CA GLY A 184 16.67 5.16 -11.64
C GLY A 184 17.43 6.30 -10.95
N SER A 185 16.95 6.81 -9.82
CA SER A 185 17.61 7.86 -9.04
C SER A 185 19.07 7.51 -8.70
N ARG A 186 19.94 8.52 -8.90
CA ARG A 186 21.38 8.48 -8.55
C ARG A 186 21.68 9.10 -7.18
N THR A 187 20.67 9.64 -6.49
CA THR A 187 20.86 10.30 -5.19
C THR A 187 21.56 9.42 -4.14
N PRO A 188 21.34 8.10 -4.05
CA PRO A 188 22.13 7.24 -3.16
C PRO A 188 23.63 7.32 -3.41
N ALA A 189 24.06 7.33 -4.67
CA ALA A 189 25.47 7.44 -5.03
C ALA A 189 26.02 8.84 -4.70
N PHE A 190 25.27 9.90 -5.02
CA PHE A 190 25.68 11.27 -4.66
C PHE A 190 25.80 11.47 -3.15
N LEU A 191 24.91 10.89 -2.34
CA LEU A 191 25.00 10.97 -0.87
C LEU A 191 26.24 10.24 -0.34
N GLU A 192 26.60 9.10 -0.92
CA GLU A 192 27.82 8.37 -0.59
C GLU A 192 29.08 9.17 -0.93
N GLU A 193 29.16 9.75 -2.13
CA GLU A 193 30.25 10.64 -2.57
C GLU A 193 30.40 11.87 -1.66
N LEU A 194 29.30 12.38 -1.11
CA LEU A 194 29.28 13.47 -0.14
C LEU A 194 29.64 13.03 1.29
N GLY A 195 29.80 11.74 1.56
CA GLY A 195 30.18 11.21 2.88
C GLY A 195 29.00 10.93 3.82
N TYR A 196 27.75 10.96 3.34
CA TYR A 196 26.56 10.62 4.12
C TYR A 196 26.28 9.11 4.15
N GLY A 197 26.86 8.36 3.20
CA GLY A 197 26.57 6.96 2.94
C GLY A 197 25.24 6.78 2.19
N ARG A 198 24.96 5.53 1.80
CA ARG A 198 23.71 5.17 1.13
C ARG A 198 22.57 4.95 2.14
N PRO A 199 21.32 5.30 1.81
CA PRO A 199 20.18 4.87 2.62
C PRO A 199 20.10 3.35 2.61
N ARG A 200 19.71 2.77 3.76
CA ARG A 200 19.33 1.34 3.81
C ARG A 200 18.18 1.11 2.83
N GLU A 201 18.23 0.01 2.09
CA GLU A 201 17.13 -0.41 1.21
C GLU A 201 16.40 -1.60 1.85
N ASP A 202 15.07 -1.50 1.96
CA ASP A 202 14.21 -2.64 2.21
C ASP A 202 13.69 -3.13 0.84
N GLU A 203 13.91 -4.40 0.51
CA GLU A 203 13.60 -4.97 -0.81
C GLU A 203 12.81 -6.27 -0.67
N LEU A 204 11.75 -6.41 -1.47
CA LEU A 204 11.04 -7.66 -1.67
C LEU A 204 11.06 -8.02 -3.15
N THR A 205 11.75 -9.11 -3.47
CA THR A 205 11.84 -9.66 -4.82
C THR A 205 10.53 -10.34 -5.20
N VAL A 206 9.88 -9.86 -6.26
CA VAL A 206 8.60 -10.39 -6.77
C VAL A 206 8.73 -11.00 -8.16
N GLN A 207 9.77 -10.62 -8.91
CA GLN A 207 10.02 -11.05 -10.30
C GLN A 207 8.77 -10.98 -11.17
N LEU A 208 8.09 -9.83 -11.15
CA LEU A 208 6.92 -9.59 -11.98
C LEU A 208 7.35 -9.31 -13.43
N ALA A 209 6.67 -9.94 -14.37
CA ALA A 209 6.71 -9.59 -15.78
C ALA A 209 5.29 -9.44 -16.33
N TYR A 210 5.05 -8.43 -17.16
CA TYR A 210 3.77 -8.27 -17.86
C TYR A 210 3.97 -7.80 -19.30
N ALA A 211 3.05 -8.23 -20.15
CA ALA A 211 2.87 -7.81 -21.52
C ALA A 211 1.61 -6.96 -21.59
N CYS A 212 1.67 -5.81 -22.26
CA CYS A 212 0.53 -4.92 -22.45
C CYS A 212 0.40 -4.52 -23.92
N GLN A 213 -0.84 -4.29 -24.34
CA GLN A 213 -1.16 -3.82 -25.67
C GLN A 213 -2.39 -2.92 -25.62
N LEU A 214 -2.33 -1.82 -26.37
CA LEU A 214 -3.49 -0.96 -26.57
C LEU A 214 -4.37 -1.57 -27.65
N LEU A 215 -5.67 -1.66 -27.38
CA LEU A 215 -6.67 -2.23 -28.28
C LEU A 215 -7.82 -1.25 -28.49
N ARG A 216 -8.57 -1.45 -29.56
CA ARG A 216 -9.93 -0.92 -29.75
C ARG A 216 -10.90 -2.09 -29.75
N LEU A 217 -11.90 -2.01 -28.87
CA LEU A 217 -12.95 -3.01 -28.76
C LEU A 217 -14.23 -2.47 -29.41
N GLU A 218 -15.08 -3.39 -29.88
CA GLU A 218 -16.43 -3.06 -30.31
C GLU A 218 -17.20 -2.32 -29.20
N PRO A 219 -17.87 -1.19 -29.51
CA PRO A 219 -18.63 -0.45 -28.52
C PRO A 219 -19.65 -1.34 -27.79
N GLY A 220 -19.61 -1.32 -26.46
CA GLY A 220 -20.53 -2.10 -25.63
C GLY A 220 -20.17 -3.58 -25.46
N ALA A 221 -19.12 -4.09 -26.10
CA ALA A 221 -18.67 -5.48 -25.92
C ALA A 221 -18.33 -5.81 -24.45
N ILE A 222 -17.81 -4.81 -23.72
CA ILE A 222 -17.52 -4.89 -22.29
C ILE A 222 -18.22 -3.74 -21.57
N ARG A 223 -19.08 -4.09 -20.60
CA ARG A 223 -19.80 -3.11 -19.76
C ARG A 223 -18.90 -2.46 -18.70
N GLN A 224 -17.93 -3.21 -18.18
CA GLN A 224 -17.06 -2.76 -17.10
C GLN A 224 -16.03 -1.72 -17.57
N HIS A 225 -15.71 -0.72 -16.76
CA HIS A 225 -14.54 0.15 -17.00
C HIS A 225 -13.23 -0.57 -16.73
N MET A 226 -13.24 -1.56 -15.83
CA MET A 226 -12.07 -2.32 -15.42
C MET A 226 -12.45 -3.77 -15.15
N ILE A 227 -11.65 -4.69 -15.69
CA ILE A 227 -11.59 -6.09 -15.28
C ILE A 227 -10.15 -6.36 -14.83
N ALA A 228 -9.95 -6.66 -13.56
CA ALA A 228 -8.63 -6.94 -12.98
C ALA A 228 -8.69 -8.26 -12.21
N LEU A 229 -7.93 -9.25 -12.66
CA LEU A 229 -7.78 -10.54 -12.00
C LEU A 229 -6.36 -10.63 -11.45
N PHE A 230 -6.22 -10.41 -10.15
CA PHE A 230 -4.93 -10.49 -9.49
C PHE A 230 -4.48 -11.95 -9.33
N PRO A 231 -3.17 -12.18 -9.12
CA PRO A 231 -2.66 -13.49 -8.76
C PRO A 231 -3.32 -14.02 -7.48
N GLU A 232 -3.50 -15.33 -7.44
CA GLU A 232 -4.05 -16.07 -6.29
C GLU A 232 -3.20 -17.31 -6.01
N PRO A 233 -3.28 -17.90 -4.81
CA PRO A 233 -2.52 -19.11 -4.49
C PRO A 233 -2.76 -20.21 -5.54
N GLY A 234 -1.68 -20.75 -6.14
CA GLY A 234 -1.76 -21.77 -7.18
C GLY A 234 -1.95 -21.22 -8.61
N ARG A 235 -2.24 -19.92 -8.77
CA ARG A 235 -2.31 -19.24 -10.08
C ARG A 235 -1.57 -17.89 -9.99
N PRO A 236 -0.24 -17.88 -10.21
CA PRO A 236 0.58 -16.67 -10.18
C PRO A 236 0.41 -15.78 -11.44
N LYS A 237 -0.62 -16.05 -12.25
CA LYS A 237 -0.98 -15.30 -13.46
C LYS A 237 -1.92 -14.15 -13.12
N MET A 238 -1.80 -13.05 -13.85
CA MET A 238 -2.71 -11.90 -13.75
C MET A 238 -3.26 -11.50 -15.11
N PHE A 239 -4.43 -10.87 -15.08
CA PHE A 239 -5.08 -10.26 -16.23
C PHE A 239 -5.60 -8.88 -15.86
N GLY A 240 -5.46 -7.93 -16.79
CA GLY A 240 -6.07 -6.62 -16.68
C GLY A 240 -6.61 -6.14 -18.02
N LEU A 241 -7.80 -5.57 -17.99
CA LEU A 241 -8.44 -4.88 -19.10
C LEU A 241 -9.06 -3.60 -18.57
N ILE A 242 -8.49 -2.45 -18.93
CA ILE A 242 -8.95 -1.13 -18.48
C ILE A 242 -9.33 -0.28 -19.69
N ARG A 243 -10.51 0.33 -19.62
CA ARG A 243 -10.97 1.32 -20.58
C ARG A 243 -10.24 2.64 -20.37
N ASN A 244 -9.67 3.18 -21.45
CA ASN A 244 -9.07 4.50 -21.51
C ASN A 244 -9.95 5.46 -22.33
N GLU A 245 -9.48 6.69 -22.50
CA GLU A 245 -10.06 7.66 -23.42
C GLU A 245 -10.09 7.16 -24.88
N ASN A 246 -10.85 7.86 -25.73
CA ASN A 246 -10.98 7.58 -27.18
C ASN A 246 -11.48 6.16 -27.51
N ASN A 247 -12.26 5.57 -26.61
CA ASN A 247 -12.77 4.19 -26.72
C ASN A 247 -11.66 3.13 -26.92
N THR A 248 -10.47 3.40 -26.36
CA THR A 248 -9.35 2.46 -26.36
C THR A 248 -9.29 1.69 -25.04
N TRP A 249 -8.61 0.55 -25.06
CA TRP A 249 -8.48 -0.33 -23.90
C TRP A 249 -7.05 -0.79 -23.76
N MET A 250 -6.52 -0.73 -22.54
CA MET A 250 -5.25 -1.35 -22.23
C MET A 250 -5.50 -2.79 -21.79
N PHE A 251 -5.09 -3.74 -22.63
CA PHE A 251 -5.07 -5.16 -22.32
C PHE A 251 -3.69 -5.53 -21.80
N GLY A 252 -3.62 -6.27 -20.70
CA GLY A 252 -2.38 -6.85 -20.25
C GLY A 252 -2.55 -8.18 -19.53
N VAL A 253 -1.54 -9.01 -19.70
CA VAL A 253 -1.35 -10.24 -18.94
C VAL A 253 0.00 -10.17 -18.25
N GLY A 254 0.11 -10.80 -17.10
CA GLY A 254 1.37 -10.84 -16.38
C GLY A 254 1.49 -12.08 -15.55
N ALA A 255 2.68 -12.26 -15.01
CA ALA A 255 2.99 -13.35 -14.13
C ALA A 255 4.04 -12.93 -13.12
N MET A 256 3.96 -13.51 -11.93
CA MET A 256 4.97 -13.35 -10.89
C MET A 256 5.83 -14.61 -10.78
N ALA A 257 6.81 -14.57 -9.88
CA ALA A 257 7.72 -15.68 -9.62
C ALA A 257 8.52 -16.14 -10.87
N GLY A 258 8.90 -15.19 -11.74
CA GLY A 258 9.84 -15.42 -12.84
C GLY A 258 9.21 -15.93 -14.15
N LEU A 259 7.92 -16.28 -14.14
CA LEU A 259 7.17 -16.62 -15.34
C LEU A 259 7.17 -15.46 -16.35
N GLN A 260 7.24 -15.80 -17.64
CA GLN A 260 7.27 -14.81 -18.72
C GLN A 260 5.90 -14.74 -19.41
N PRO A 261 5.31 -13.54 -19.56
CA PRO A 261 4.13 -13.36 -20.37
C PRO A 261 4.48 -13.50 -21.86
N PRO A 262 3.54 -13.98 -22.68
CA PRO A 262 3.73 -14.14 -24.13
C PRO A 262 3.87 -12.80 -24.86
N GLY A 263 4.39 -12.85 -26.09
CA GLY A 263 4.75 -11.67 -26.88
C GLY A 263 3.79 -11.30 -28.01
N ALA A 264 2.87 -12.20 -28.36
CA ALA A 264 1.83 -11.93 -29.36
C ALA A 264 0.43 -11.82 -28.74
N THR A 265 -0.45 -11.01 -29.34
CA THR A 265 -1.84 -10.80 -28.86
C THR A 265 -2.60 -12.12 -28.72
N ALA A 266 -2.53 -13.00 -29.73
CA ALA A 266 -3.23 -14.29 -29.72
C ALA A 266 -2.76 -15.18 -28.56
N GLU A 267 -1.44 -15.27 -28.36
CA GLU A 267 -0.84 -15.99 -27.24
C GLU A 267 -1.23 -15.37 -25.88
N MET A 268 -1.34 -14.05 -25.77
CA MET A 268 -1.82 -13.37 -24.55
C MET A 268 -3.28 -13.75 -24.23
N ILE A 269 -4.13 -13.90 -25.25
CA ILE A 269 -5.52 -14.33 -25.08
C ILE A 269 -5.57 -15.79 -24.63
N GLU A 270 -4.80 -16.68 -25.28
CA GLU A 270 -4.69 -18.09 -24.88
C GLU A 270 -4.15 -18.25 -23.46
N TYR A 271 -3.13 -17.46 -23.09
CA TYR A 271 -2.52 -17.47 -21.77
C TYR A 271 -3.50 -17.20 -20.63
N ALA A 272 -4.55 -16.43 -20.92
CA ALA A 272 -5.58 -16.03 -19.96
C ALA A 272 -6.87 -16.87 -20.06
N ALA A 273 -6.95 -17.82 -21.01
CA ALA A 273 -8.18 -18.53 -21.33
C ALA A 273 -8.70 -19.42 -20.19
N ASP A 274 -7.81 -19.86 -19.30
CA ASP A 274 -8.10 -20.73 -18.16
C ASP A 274 -8.79 -20.00 -16.99
N PHE A 275 -8.72 -18.67 -16.91
CA PHE A 275 -9.27 -17.91 -15.76
C PHE A 275 -10.02 -16.62 -16.12
N VAL A 276 -10.08 -16.25 -17.40
CA VAL A 276 -10.85 -15.08 -17.87
C VAL A 276 -12.20 -15.52 -18.44
N PRO A 277 -13.31 -14.80 -18.15
CA PRO A 277 -14.62 -15.16 -18.69
C PRO A 277 -14.65 -15.18 -20.23
N ALA A 278 -15.28 -16.20 -20.81
CA ALA A 278 -15.34 -16.42 -22.27
C ALA A 278 -15.75 -15.17 -23.07
N ARG A 279 -16.79 -14.44 -22.61
CA ARG A 279 -17.24 -13.19 -23.24
C ARG A 279 -16.14 -12.12 -23.39
N VAL A 280 -15.19 -12.10 -22.45
CA VAL A 280 -14.06 -11.15 -22.49
C VAL A 280 -13.04 -11.62 -23.51
N LEU A 281 -12.76 -12.92 -23.57
CA LEU A 281 -11.89 -13.51 -24.57
C LEU A 281 -12.43 -13.29 -25.99
N ASP A 282 -13.74 -13.45 -26.20
CA ASP A 282 -14.38 -13.21 -27.50
C ASP A 282 -14.25 -11.74 -27.93
N ALA A 283 -14.47 -10.80 -27.00
CA ALA A 283 -14.26 -9.38 -27.25
C ALA A 283 -12.79 -9.05 -27.58
N LEU A 284 -11.82 -9.72 -26.94
CA LEU A 284 -10.40 -9.55 -27.24
C LEU A 284 -10.01 -10.14 -28.60
N ARG A 285 -10.59 -11.28 -29.00
CA ARG A 285 -10.36 -11.88 -30.33
C ARG A 285 -10.91 -11.02 -31.46
N ALA A 286 -12.00 -10.30 -31.21
CA ALA A 286 -12.60 -9.36 -32.16
C ALA A 286 -11.96 -7.95 -32.13
N ALA A 287 -11.04 -7.68 -31.19
CA ALA A 287 -10.48 -6.35 -31.00
C ALA A 287 -9.41 -6.00 -32.05
N GLU A 288 -9.32 -4.71 -32.39
CA GLU A 288 -8.26 -4.17 -33.25
C GLU A 288 -7.05 -3.75 -32.40
N PRO A 289 -5.84 -4.31 -32.65
CA PRO A 289 -4.64 -3.87 -31.95
C PRO A 289 -4.12 -2.51 -32.43
N LEU A 290 -3.86 -1.59 -31.50
CA LEU A 290 -3.41 -0.21 -31.77
C LEU A 290 -1.91 0.00 -31.56
N GLY A 291 -1.11 -1.04 -31.80
CA GLY A 291 0.35 -1.00 -31.65
C GLY A 291 0.93 -2.35 -31.25
N ALA A 292 2.26 -2.37 -31.07
CA ALA A 292 2.98 -3.56 -30.63
C ALA A 292 2.71 -3.91 -29.16
N VAL A 293 2.84 -5.20 -28.84
CA VAL A 293 2.90 -5.67 -27.45
C VAL A 293 4.17 -5.13 -26.80
N VAL A 294 4.03 -4.64 -25.57
CA VAL A 294 5.13 -4.07 -24.77
C VAL A 294 5.33 -4.92 -23.54
N HIS A 295 6.57 -5.36 -23.34
CA HIS A 295 6.97 -6.08 -22.14
C HIS A 295 7.59 -5.14 -21.11
N HIS A 296 7.31 -5.41 -19.86
CA HIS A 296 7.97 -4.75 -18.75
C HIS A 296 8.23 -5.74 -17.63
N ARG A 297 9.36 -5.54 -16.94
CA ARG A 297 9.78 -6.37 -15.82
C ARG A 297 10.01 -5.50 -14.60
N VAL A 298 9.49 -5.95 -13.46
CA VAL A 298 9.72 -5.33 -12.17
C VAL A 298 10.36 -6.37 -11.26
N PRO A 299 11.67 -6.28 -10.99
CA PRO A 299 12.36 -7.31 -10.22
C PRO A 299 11.89 -7.33 -8.77
N SER A 300 11.67 -6.15 -8.19
CA SER A 300 11.37 -5.99 -6.77
C SER A 300 10.58 -4.73 -6.44
N ASN A 301 9.85 -4.82 -5.32
CA ASN A 301 9.49 -3.67 -4.51
C ASN A 301 10.75 -3.18 -3.79
N ARG A 302 11.01 -1.88 -3.80
CA ARG A 302 12.19 -1.31 -3.13
C ARG A 302 11.85 -0.02 -2.41
N TRP A 303 12.17 0.04 -1.12
CA TRP A 303 12.03 1.24 -0.29
C TRP A 303 13.39 1.69 0.24
N ARG A 304 13.82 2.87 -0.22
CA ARG A 304 15.02 3.53 0.27
C ARG A 304 14.70 4.31 1.54
N ARG A 305 15.27 3.87 2.65
CA ARG A 305 15.00 4.35 4.02
C ARG A 305 15.75 5.63 4.34
N TYR A 306 15.51 6.70 3.57
CA TYR A 306 16.03 8.05 3.86
C TYR A 306 15.61 8.52 5.28
N ASP A 307 14.46 8.06 5.78
CA ASP A 307 13.97 8.31 7.15
C ASP A 307 14.88 7.73 8.25
N LYS A 308 15.74 6.76 7.91
CA LYS A 308 16.65 6.06 8.83
C LYS A 308 18.10 6.50 8.69
N MET A 309 18.42 7.44 7.80
CA MET A 309 19.77 7.98 7.72
C MET A 309 20.10 8.77 9.00
N ARG A 310 21.32 8.59 9.52
CA ARG A 310 21.79 9.29 10.74
C ARG A 310 21.91 10.80 10.52
N ARG A 311 22.32 11.18 9.31
CA ARG A 311 22.51 12.56 8.84
C ARG A 311 22.09 12.64 7.38
N THR A 312 21.58 13.80 6.97
CA THR A 312 21.20 14.14 5.59
C THR A 312 21.63 15.58 5.32
N PRO A 313 22.10 15.93 4.12
CA PRO A 313 22.38 17.33 3.80
C PRO A 313 21.09 18.13 3.79
N GLU A 314 21.17 19.41 4.21
CA GLU A 314 20.08 20.37 3.97
C GLU A 314 19.95 20.67 2.47
N GLY A 315 18.81 21.22 2.04
CA GLY A 315 18.60 21.62 0.64
C GLY A 315 18.43 20.46 -0.35
N LEU A 316 18.24 19.22 0.12
CA LEU A 316 17.96 18.06 -0.74
C LEU A 316 16.75 17.27 -0.23
N LEU A 317 15.80 17.02 -1.14
CA LEU A 317 14.70 16.07 -0.94
C LEU A 317 14.67 15.04 -2.06
N VAL A 318 14.02 13.91 -1.79
CA VAL A 318 13.78 12.83 -2.75
C VAL A 318 12.30 12.50 -2.69
N VAL A 319 11.63 12.22 -3.81
CA VAL A 319 10.18 11.94 -3.85
C VAL A 319 9.81 10.84 -4.85
N GLY A 320 8.61 10.30 -4.72
CA GLY A 320 8.01 9.30 -5.59
C GLY A 320 8.79 7.99 -5.60
N ASP A 321 8.89 7.37 -6.78
CA ASP A 321 9.61 6.11 -6.97
C ASP A 321 11.10 6.18 -6.58
N ALA A 322 11.68 7.39 -6.42
CA ALA A 322 13.04 7.54 -5.92
C ALA A 322 13.16 7.22 -4.41
N ILE A 323 12.10 7.45 -3.62
CA ILE A 323 11.97 6.93 -2.25
C ILE A 323 11.52 5.47 -2.27
N CYS A 324 10.37 5.18 -2.86
CA CYS A 324 9.74 3.87 -2.77
C CYS A 324 9.12 3.47 -4.10
N SER A 325 9.71 2.46 -4.75
CA SER A 325 9.21 1.88 -5.98
C SER A 325 8.41 0.62 -5.68
N PHE A 326 7.13 0.60 -6.02
CA PHE A 326 6.23 -0.53 -5.78
C PHE A 326 6.11 -1.48 -6.97
N ASN A 327 5.54 -2.64 -6.71
CA ASN A 327 4.94 -3.53 -7.67
C ASN A 327 3.74 -2.78 -8.32
N PRO A 328 3.78 -2.51 -9.64
CA PRO A 328 2.80 -1.66 -10.30
C PRO A 328 1.39 -2.26 -10.36
N ILE A 329 1.22 -3.57 -10.12
CA ILE A 329 -0.09 -4.22 -10.16
C ILE A 329 -1.08 -3.56 -9.19
N TYR A 330 -0.59 -3.02 -8.07
CA TYR A 330 -1.42 -2.41 -7.05
C TYR A 330 -1.79 -0.93 -7.34
N GLY A 331 -1.24 -0.33 -8.40
CA GLY A 331 -1.59 1.05 -8.80
C GLY A 331 -1.24 2.15 -7.79
N GLN A 332 -0.34 1.89 -6.85
CA GLN A 332 -0.12 2.79 -5.70
C GLN A 332 0.86 3.94 -5.97
N GLY A 333 1.79 3.80 -6.92
CA GLY A 333 2.92 4.74 -7.08
C GLY A 333 2.52 6.19 -7.31
N MET A 334 1.54 6.45 -8.19
CA MET A 334 1.04 7.82 -8.44
C MET A 334 0.39 8.44 -7.21
N THR A 335 -0.40 7.64 -6.50
CA THR A 335 -1.11 8.09 -5.30
C THR A 335 -0.15 8.37 -4.15
N VAL A 336 0.87 7.54 -3.97
CA VAL A 336 1.93 7.80 -2.97
C VAL A 336 2.67 9.09 -3.31
N ALA A 337 3.07 9.29 -4.57
CA ALA A 337 3.72 10.53 -5.00
C ALA A 337 2.82 11.78 -4.77
N ALA A 338 1.52 11.65 -4.98
CA ALA A 338 0.57 12.72 -4.66
C ALA A 338 0.49 13.00 -3.16
N ILE A 339 0.39 11.96 -2.32
CA ILE A 339 0.39 12.15 -0.87
C ILE A 339 1.71 12.77 -0.40
N GLU A 340 2.85 12.37 -0.96
CA GLU A 340 4.14 13.00 -0.66
C GLU A 340 4.18 14.49 -0.99
N ALA A 341 3.51 14.93 -2.06
CA ALA A 341 3.36 16.35 -2.34
C ALA A 341 2.57 17.09 -1.24
N THR A 342 1.53 16.47 -0.67
CA THR A 342 0.83 17.06 0.49
C THR A 342 1.72 17.13 1.73
N VAL A 343 2.53 16.10 1.98
CA VAL A 343 3.52 16.09 3.07
C VAL A 343 4.58 17.17 2.86
N LEU A 344 5.02 17.39 1.61
CA LEU A 344 5.95 18.45 1.26
C LEU A 344 5.35 19.83 1.59
N ARG A 345 4.10 20.08 1.19
CA ARG A 345 3.37 21.33 1.47
C ARG A 345 3.29 21.58 2.98
N ASP A 346 2.93 20.56 3.76
CA ASP A 346 2.81 20.64 5.21
C ASP A 346 4.17 20.86 5.91
N CYS A 347 5.25 20.32 5.35
CA CYS A 347 6.59 20.54 5.89
C CYS A 347 7.11 21.95 5.60
N LEU A 348 6.85 22.47 4.40
CA LEU A 348 7.26 23.82 3.97
C LEU A 348 6.48 24.92 4.69
N SER A 349 5.19 24.71 4.98
CA SER A 349 4.38 25.67 5.76
C SER A 349 4.90 25.89 7.19
N ARG A 350 5.72 24.96 7.70
CA ARG A 350 6.40 25.04 9.00
C ARG A 350 7.84 25.57 8.91
N GLY A 351 8.26 26.09 7.75
CA GLY A 351 9.57 26.67 7.49
C GLY A 351 10.62 25.67 6.98
N GLU A 352 11.80 26.13 6.56
CA GLU A 352 12.79 25.27 5.89
C GLU A 352 13.78 24.56 6.83
N ARG A 353 13.95 25.02 8.07
CA ARG A 353 14.98 24.50 8.99
C ARG A 353 14.80 23.01 9.27
N GLY A 354 15.71 22.12 8.88
CA GLY A 354 15.55 20.69 9.11
C GLY A 354 14.46 20.04 8.25
N LEU A 355 14.16 20.64 7.10
CA LEU A 355 13.14 20.19 6.15
C LEU A 355 13.32 18.73 5.73
N PRO A 356 14.53 18.26 5.33
CA PRO A 356 14.71 16.86 4.92
C PRO A 356 14.30 15.86 6.00
N ARG A 357 14.72 16.09 7.24
CA ARG A 357 14.40 15.22 8.37
C ARG A 357 12.90 15.16 8.64
N ARG A 358 12.19 16.30 8.59
CA ARG A 358 10.73 16.33 8.79
C ARG A 358 9.99 15.65 7.63
N PHE A 359 10.39 15.94 6.40
CA PHE A 359 9.79 15.39 5.21
C PHE A 359 9.96 13.86 5.15
N PHE A 360 11.19 13.34 5.26
CA PHE A 360 11.43 11.90 5.16
C PHE A 360 10.74 11.11 6.28
N ARG A 361 10.72 11.63 7.53
CA ARG A 361 9.99 10.99 8.63
C ARG A 361 8.48 10.96 8.41
N SER A 362 7.92 12.02 7.81
CA SER A 362 6.48 12.13 7.58
C SER A 362 6.05 11.31 6.36
N SER A 363 6.79 11.39 5.25
CA SER A 363 6.58 10.55 4.06
C SER A 363 6.66 9.06 4.43
N ALA A 364 7.64 8.66 5.25
CA ALA A 364 7.79 7.27 5.68
C ALA A 364 6.57 6.69 6.41
N LYS A 365 5.73 7.51 7.06
CA LYS A 365 4.48 7.03 7.68
C LYS A 365 3.47 6.62 6.62
N THR A 366 3.30 7.43 5.57
CA THR A 366 2.41 7.13 4.44
C THR A 366 2.94 5.96 3.62
N VAL A 367 4.23 6.01 3.25
CA VAL A 367 4.87 4.95 2.45
C VAL A 367 4.76 3.61 3.17
N ARG A 368 4.88 3.59 4.50
CA ARG A 368 4.73 2.35 5.29
C ARG A 368 3.38 1.67 5.10
N VAL A 369 2.28 2.43 5.04
CA VAL A 369 0.94 1.87 4.86
C VAL A 369 0.84 1.20 3.48
N ALA A 370 1.23 1.92 2.42
CA ALA A 370 1.26 1.37 1.06
C ALA A 370 2.18 0.16 0.95
N TRP A 371 3.38 0.24 1.52
CA TRP A 371 4.38 -0.84 1.57
C TRP A 371 3.86 -2.09 2.26
N GLN A 372 3.24 -1.95 3.43
CA GLN A 372 2.66 -3.07 4.16
C GLN A 372 1.51 -3.72 3.39
N THR A 373 0.69 -2.95 2.68
CA THR A 373 -0.37 -3.51 1.83
C THR A 373 0.22 -4.26 0.64
N ALA A 374 1.16 -3.67 -0.10
CA ALA A 374 1.78 -4.30 -1.27
C ALA A 374 2.57 -5.57 -0.90
N VAL A 375 3.49 -5.47 0.07
CA VAL A 375 4.26 -6.63 0.59
C VAL A 375 3.33 -7.66 1.23
N GLY A 376 2.26 -7.20 1.87
CA GLY A 376 1.18 -8.01 2.42
C GLY A 376 0.57 -8.95 1.38
N SER A 377 0.12 -8.35 0.28
CA SER A 377 -0.50 -9.06 -0.84
C SER A 377 0.50 -9.93 -1.62
N ASP A 378 1.74 -9.47 -1.81
CA ASP A 378 2.77 -10.26 -2.50
C ASP A 378 3.13 -11.52 -1.69
N LEU A 379 3.39 -11.41 -0.37
CA LEU A 379 3.76 -12.55 0.48
C LEU A 379 2.59 -13.48 0.83
N ALA A 380 1.35 -13.06 0.59
CA ALA A 380 0.19 -13.94 0.68
C ALA A 380 0.23 -15.06 -0.38
N LEU A 381 0.99 -14.86 -1.45
CA LEU A 381 1.21 -15.87 -2.48
C LEU A 381 2.35 -16.80 -2.04
N PRO A 382 2.12 -18.12 -2.01
CA PRO A 382 3.17 -19.10 -1.70
C PRO A 382 4.42 -18.96 -2.57
N GLU A 383 4.22 -18.58 -3.84
CA GLU A 383 5.23 -18.47 -4.90
C GLU A 383 6.22 -17.31 -4.69
N VAL A 384 5.85 -16.30 -3.90
CA VAL A 384 6.74 -15.18 -3.55
C VAL A 384 7.60 -15.55 -2.35
N HIS A 385 8.91 -15.52 -2.53
CA HIS A 385 9.86 -15.88 -1.49
C HIS A 385 10.02 -14.74 -0.48
N GLY A 386 9.88 -15.03 0.81
CA GLY A 386 10.16 -14.08 1.89
C GLY A 386 9.70 -14.58 3.25
N ARG A 387 10.21 -13.94 4.31
CA ARG A 387 9.81 -14.26 5.69
C ARG A 387 8.36 -13.81 5.88
N ARG A 388 7.49 -14.73 6.31
CA ARG A 388 6.09 -14.47 6.67
C ARG A 388 5.98 -14.40 8.19
N PRO A 389 5.96 -13.20 8.81
CA PRO A 389 5.78 -13.09 10.26
C PRO A 389 4.44 -13.69 10.69
N VAL A 390 4.32 -14.21 11.91
CA VAL A 390 3.08 -14.82 12.38
C VAL A 390 1.90 -13.83 12.36
N SER A 391 2.16 -12.55 12.64
CA SER A 391 1.17 -11.47 12.53
C SER A 391 0.56 -11.33 11.13
N MET A 392 1.32 -11.70 10.09
CA MET A 392 0.84 -11.73 8.71
C MET A 392 -0.13 -12.89 8.47
N ARG A 393 0.10 -14.07 9.05
CA ARG A 393 -0.83 -15.22 8.92
C ARG A 393 -2.21 -14.88 9.49
N ILE A 394 -2.25 -14.20 10.63
CA ILE A 394 -3.49 -13.74 11.28
C ILE A 394 -4.19 -12.68 10.42
N SER A 395 -3.43 -11.68 9.94
CA SER A 395 -3.95 -10.64 9.07
C SER A 395 -4.53 -11.22 7.77
N ASN A 396 -3.86 -12.23 7.19
CA ASN A 396 -4.32 -12.95 6.01
C ASN A 396 -5.59 -13.76 6.28
N ALA A 397 -5.68 -14.44 7.42
CA ALA A 397 -6.89 -15.19 7.79
C ALA A 397 -8.11 -14.27 8.04
N PHE A 398 -7.89 -13.05 8.54
CA PHE A 398 -8.95 -12.04 8.62
C PHE A 398 -9.28 -11.47 7.24
N LEU A 399 -8.27 -11.13 6.45
CA LEU A 399 -8.43 -10.62 5.09
C LEU A 399 -9.24 -11.60 4.23
N GLU A 400 -8.98 -12.90 4.33
CA GLU A 400 -9.73 -13.95 3.66
C GLU A 400 -11.23 -13.90 3.99
N ARG A 401 -11.57 -13.72 5.27
CA ARG A 401 -12.97 -13.56 5.70
C ARG A 401 -13.59 -12.28 5.13
N VAL A 402 -12.82 -11.18 5.08
CA VAL A 402 -13.28 -9.93 4.47
C VAL A 402 -13.51 -10.12 2.98
N LEU A 403 -12.57 -10.74 2.27
CA LEU A 403 -12.65 -11.01 0.83
C LEU A 403 -13.84 -11.92 0.49
N SER A 404 -14.10 -12.97 1.28
CA SER A 404 -15.32 -13.78 1.14
C SER A 404 -16.60 -12.95 1.27
N ALA A 405 -16.61 -11.94 2.14
CA ALA A 405 -17.75 -11.05 2.29
C ALA A 405 -17.84 -9.98 1.18
N VAL A 406 -16.71 -9.62 0.56
CA VAL A 406 -16.67 -8.73 -0.61
C VAL A 406 -17.50 -9.33 -1.75
N GLU A 407 -17.49 -10.64 -1.95
CA GLU A 407 -18.19 -11.29 -3.07
C GLU A 407 -19.71 -11.08 -3.06
N VAL A 408 -20.30 -10.92 -1.87
CA VAL A 408 -21.76 -10.96 -1.67
C VAL A 408 -22.36 -9.71 -1.02
N ASP A 409 -21.55 -8.84 -0.40
CA ASP A 409 -22.02 -7.62 0.27
C ASP A 409 -21.38 -6.36 -0.36
N PRO A 410 -22.13 -5.60 -1.20
CA PRO A 410 -21.67 -4.34 -1.81
C PRO A 410 -21.17 -3.30 -0.81
N VAL A 411 -21.63 -3.31 0.44
CA VAL A 411 -21.15 -2.39 1.48
C VAL A 411 -19.75 -2.78 1.94
N VAL A 412 -19.49 -4.08 2.11
CA VAL A 412 -18.15 -4.59 2.46
C VAL A 412 -17.19 -4.39 1.30
N ALA A 413 -17.62 -4.71 0.08
CA ALA A 413 -16.86 -4.44 -1.15
C ALA A 413 -16.49 -2.96 -1.28
N GLY A 414 -17.45 -2.05 -1.06
CA GLY A 414 -17.21 -0.61 -1.07
C GLY A 414 -16.19 -0.16 -0.03
N GLN A 415 -16.29 -0.63 1.21
CA GLN A 415 -15.30 -0.28 2.25
C GLN A 415 -13.93 -0.87 1.95
N PHE A 416 -13.85 -2.09 1.44
CA PHE A 416 -12.60 -2.70 1.00
C PHE A 416 -11.93 -1.86 -0.10
N MET A 417 -12.68 -1.43 -1.12
CA MET A 417 -12.17 -0.55 -2.16
C MET A 417 -11.69 0.81 -1.62
N ARG A 418 -12.36 1.38 -0.60
CA ARG A 418 -11.90 2.64 0.03
C ARG A 418 -10.56 2.47 0.74
N VAL A 419 -10.30 1.30 1.32
CA VAL A 419 -9.03 0.98 1.97
C VAL A 419 -7.93 0.78 0.93
N THR A 420 -8.18 -0.04 -0.10
CA THR A 420 -7.19 -0.27 -1.17
C THR A 420 -6.90 0.98 -1.99
N ALA A 421 -7.89 1.88 -2.14
CA ALA A 421 -7.73 3.19 -2.76
C ALA A 421 -7.12 4.28 -1.84
N MET A 422 -6.66 3.91 -0.63
CA MET A 422 -6.01 4.79 0.36
C MET A 422 -6.85 5.98 0.84
N VAL A 423 -8.18 5.89 0.73
CA VAL A 423 -9.12 6.92 1.25
C VAL A 423 -9.51 6.63 2.70
N ALA A 424 -9.37 5.38 3.14
CA ALA A 424 -9.70 4.93 4.48
C ALA A 424 -8.53 4.11 5.07
N PRO A 425 -8.24 4.22 6.38
CA PRO A 425 -7.25 3.36 7.02
C PRO A 425 -7.77 1.91 7.13
N PRO A 426 -6.89 0.89 7.11
CA PRO A 426 -7.27 -0.52 7.24
C PRO A 426 -8.14 -0.83 8.48
N ALA A 427 -7.95 -0.08 9.57
CA ALA A 427 -8.76 -0.15 10.79
C ALA A 427 -10.28 -0.04 10.54
N ARG A 428 -10.71 0.59 9.42
CA ARG A 428 -12.13 0.69 9.05
C ARG A 428 -12.79 -0.66 8.78
N LEU A 429 -12.03 -1.68 8.37
CA LEU A 429 -12.55 -3.05 8.16
C LEU A 429 -12.91 -3.74 9.48
N PHE A 430 -12.39 -3.25 10.62
CA PHE A 430 -12.64 -3.80 11.95
C PHE A 430 -13.82 -3.13 12.66
N ARG A 431 -14.54 -2.23 12.00
CA ARG A 431 -15.70 -1.59 12.62
C ARG A 431 -16.81 -2.61 12.92
N PRO A 432 -17.52 -2.51 14.06
CA PRO A 432 -18.56 -3.48 14.42
C PRO A 432 -19.62 -3.71 13.34
N SER A 433 -20.00 -2.66 12.61
CA SER A 433 -20.96 -2.75 11.50
C SER A 433 -20.44 -3.57 10.31
N ILE A 434 -19.14 -3.51 10.02
CA ILE A 434 -18.49 -4.29 8.95
C ILE A 434 -18.23 -5.71 9.41
N LEU A 435 -17.72 -5.90 10.63
CA LEU A 435 -17.51 -7.22 11.22
C LEU A 435 -18.81 -8.05 11.28
N ARG A 436 -19.94 -7.42 11.60
CA ARG A 436 -21.26 -8.09 11.57
C ARG A 436 -21.64 -8.56 10.16
N ARG A 437 -21.34 -7.77 9.13
CA ARG A 437 -21.59 -8.14 7.73
C ARG A 437 -20.67 -9.27 7.27
N VAL A 438 -19.38 -9.17 7.59
CA VAL A 438 -18.38 -10.22 7.33
C VAL A 438 -18.80 -11.54 7.98
N ALA A 439 -19.26 -11.51 9.24
CA ALA A 439 -19.73 -12.70 9.93
C ALA A 439 -21.00 -13.29 9.28
N ARG A 440 -21.93 -12.46 8.79
CA ARG A 440 -23.17 -12.90 8.13
C ARG A 440 -22.95 -13.49 6.74
N ALA A 441 -21.93 -13.04 6.01
CA ALA A 441 -21.61 -13.54 4.68
C ALA A 441 -21.27 -15.04 4.67
N ARG A 442 -20.75 -15.58 5.77
CA ARG A 442 -20.50 -17.02 5.95
C ARG A 442 -21.74 -17.91 5.77
N GLY A 443 -22.94 -17.40 6.06
CA GLY A 443 -24.19 -18.15 5.94
C GLY A 443 -24.85 -18.11 4.57
N ARG A 444 -24.24 -17.44 3.57
CA ARG A 444 -24.86 -17.15 2.26
C ARG A 444 -24.12 -17.71 1.05
N ARG A 445 -23.12 -18.58 1.25
CA ARG A 445 -22.39 -19.18 0.13
C ARG A 445 -23.36 -20.00 -0.72
N PRO A 446 -23.57 -19.69 -2.02
CA PRO A 446 -24.27 -20.59 -2.91
C PRO A 446 -23.39 -21.83 -3.09
N THR A 447 -23.92 -22.99 -2.74
CA THR A 447 -23.33 -24.28 -3.12
C THR A 447 -23.33 -24.38 -4.65
N GLY A 448 -22.15 -24.35 -5.26
CA GLY A 448 -22.03 -24.44 -6.71
C GLY A 448 -20.58 -24.40 -7.17
N VAL A 449 -19.90 -25.53 -7.02
CA VAL A 449 -19.12 -26.28 -8.03
C VAL A 449 -18.52 -27.46 -7.25
N HIS A 450 -19.04 -28.66 -7.47
CA HIS A 450 -18.40 -29.90 -7.06
C HIS A 450 -17.17 -30.13 -7.96
N PRO A 451 -15.98 -30.46 -7.43
CA PRO A 451 -15.00 -31.21 -8.20
C PRO A 451 -15.54 -32.63 -8.39
N VAL A 452 -15.20 -33.18 -9.55
CA VAL A 452 -15.50 -34.54 -9.98
C VAL A 452 -15.07 -35.54 -8.90
N ASP A 453 -15.97 -36.50 -8.70
CA ASP A 453 -15.83 -37.67 -7.83
C ASP A 453 -14.64 -38.52 -8.28
N ASP A 454 -13.58 -38.55 -7.47
CA ASP A 454 -12.61 -39.64 -7.46
C ASP A 454 -12.45 -40.06 -6.00
N GLY A 455 -13.00 -41.24 -5.70
CA GLY A 455 -13.15 -41.77 -4.36
C GLY A 455 -11.83 -41.84 -3.58
N VAL A 456 -11.77 -41.09 -2.48
CA VAL A 456 -10.87 -41.34 -1.35
C VAL A 456 -11.64 -41.03 -0.06
N GLU A 457 -11.69 -41.98 0.86
CA GLU A 457 -12.29 -41.82 2.20
C GLU A 457 -11.70 -40.61 2.94
N VAL A 458 -12.54 -39.61 3.26
CA VAL A 458 -12.17 -38.50 4.15
C VAL A 458 -12.50 -38.89 5.59
N ASN A 459 -11.46 -39.18 6.38
CA ASN A 459 -11.56 -39.57 7.79
C ASN A 459 -11.08 -38.44 8.74
N ARG A 460 -11.94 -38.08 9.72
CA ARG A 460 -11.64 -37.72 11.13
C ARG A 460 -10.83 -36.47 11.53
N GLU A 461 -10.22 -35.68 10.64
CA GLU A 461 -9.43 -34.50 11.08
C GLU A 461 -10.25 -33.24 11.39
N GLU A 462 -11.32 -32.94 10.64
CA GLU A 462 -12.12 -31.71 10.85
C GLU A 462 -12.90 -31.71 12.17
N GLU A 463 -13.42 -32.85 12.61
CA GLU A 463 -14.08 -32.98 13.93
C GLU A 463 -13.10 -32.79 15.09
N LYS A 464 -11.83 -33.21 14.91
CA LYS A 464 -10.77 -33.06 15.91
C LYS A 464 -10.36 -31.59 16.05
N GLY A 465 -10.20 -30.88 14.93
CA GLY A 465 -9.88 -29.45 14.91
C GLY A 465 -10.97 -28.56 15.55
N SER A 466 -12.25 -28.88 15.31
CA SER A 466 -13.39 -28.19 15.92
C SER A 466 -13.49 -28.44 17.43
N ARG A 467 -13.27 -29.69 17.89
CA ARG A 467 -13.23 -30.03 19.33
C ARG A 467 -12.07 -29.37 20.05
N MET A 468 -10.86 -29.36 19.48
CA MET A 468 -9.70 -28.70 20.09
C MET A 468 -9.88 -27.18 20.16
N SER A 469 -10.44 -26.56 19.11
CA SER A 469 -10.74 -25.13 19.11
C SER A 469 -11.71 -24.74 20.23
N ASN A 470 -12.73 -25.57 20.50
CA ASN A 470 -13.66 -25.34 21.61
C ASN A 470 -13.01 -25.54 22.99
N ALA A 471 -12.14 -26.54 23.15
CA ALA A 471 -11.41 -26.76 24.40
C ALA A 471 -10.42 -25.62 24.72
N ASN A 472 -9.73 -25.08 23.70
CA ASN A 472 -8.82 -23.96 23.87
C ASN A 472 -9.59 -22.67 24.22
N ILE A 473 -10.75 -22.41 23.60
CA ILE A 473 -11.63 -21.29 23.98
C ILE A 473 -12.02 -21.39 25.46
N GLU A 474 -12.39 -22.59 25.92
CA GLU A 474 -12.77 -22.82 27.31
C GLU A 474 -11.59 -22.61 28.28
N ALA A 475 -10.41 -23.09 27.93
CA ALA A 475 -9.19 -22.85 28.71
C ALA A 475 -8.86 -21.35 28.80
N THR A 476 -8.95 -20.61 27.69
CA THR A 476 -8.76 -19.16 27.68
C THR A 476 -9.83 -18.44 28.50
N ARG A 477 -11.10 -18.87 28.42
CA ARG A 477 -12.20 -18.29 29.22
C ARG A 477 -11.93 -18.43 30.71
N LYS A 478 -11.55 -19.63 31.17
CA LYS A 478 -11.17 -19.88 32.56
C LYS A 478 -10.01 -19.00 33.02
N GLY A 479 -9.01 -18.76 32.16
CA GLY A 479 -7.91 -17.85 32.46
C GLY A 479 -8.36 -16.41 32.73
N TYR A 480 -9.27 -15.88 31.90
CA TYR A 480 -9.84 -14.55 32.12
C TYR A 480 -10.73 -14.47 33.35
N GLU A 481 -11.53 -15.49 33.60
CA GLU A 481 -12.40 -15.58 34.79
C GLU A 481 -11.56 -15.62 36.06
N ALA A 482 -10.49 -16.42 36.10
CA ALA A 482 -9.53 -16.49 37.20
C ALA A 482 -8.84 -15.13 37.45
N PHE A 483 -8.33 -14.49 36.39
CA PHE A 483 -7.73 -13.16 36.51
C PHE A 483 -8.74 -12.13 37.05
N THR A 484 -9.98 -12.15 36.56
CA THR A 484 -11.04 -11.24 37.02
C THR A 484 -11.42 -11.49 38.48
N ALA A 485 -11.34 -12.74 38.94
CA ALA A 485 -11.58 -13.11 40.33
C ALA A 485 -10.39 -12.81 41.26
N GLY A 486 -9.24 -12.37 40.73
CA GLY A 486 -8.01 -12.14 41.49
C GLY A 486 -7.20 -13.41 41.79
N ASP A 487 -7.56 -14.53 41.19
CA ASP A 487 -6.84 -15.80 41.29
C ASP A 487 -5.73 -15.84 40.23
N LEU A 488 -4.62 -15.17 40.54
CA LEU A 488 -3.49 -15.02 39.60
C LEU A 488 -2.75 -16.35 39.36
N GLU A 489 -2.80 -17.28 40.30
CA GLU A 489 -2.22 -18.61 40.18
C GLU A 489 -3.01 -19.44 39.16
N ALA A 490 -4.34 -19.50 39.30
CA ALA A 490 -5.20 -20.17 38.34
C ALA A 490 -5.17 -19.51 36.94
N ALA A 491 -5.00 -18.18 36.87
CA ALA A 491 -4.82 -17.47 35.61
C ALA A 491 -3.49 -17.85 34.92
N SER A 492 -2.40 -17.97 35.69
CA SER A 492 -1.07 -18.39 35.20
C SER A 492 -1.03 -19.86 34.80
N ASP A 493 -1.85 -20.70 35.42
CA ASP A 493 -1.89 -22.14 35.12
C ASP A 493 -2.43 -22.48 33.73
N VAL A 494 -3.10 -21.55 33.04
CA VAL A 494 -3.46 -21.75 31.63
C VAL A 494 -2.22 -21.77 30.72
N PHE A 495 -1.09 -21.22 31.19
CA PHE A 495 0.18 -21.15 30.47
C PHE A 495 1.09 -22.35 30.76
N SER A 496 1.87 -22.75 29.76
CA SER A 496 2.98 -23.69 29.94
C SER A 496 4.13 -23.03 30.71
N ASP A 497 4.98 -23.82 31.36
CA ASP A 497 6.11 -23.31 32.15
C ASP A 497 7.12 -22.48 31.34
N SER A 498 7.21 -22.73 30.03
CA SER A 498 8.06 -22.00 29.09
C SER A 498 7.31 -20.97 28.25
N ALA A 499 6.10 -20.59 28.64
CA ALA A 499 5.27 -19.69 27.84
C ALA A 499 5.87 -18.28 27.73
N GLU A 500 5.64 -17.62 26.60
CA GLU A 500 6.04 -16.23 26.40
C GLU A 500 4.81 -15.34 26.18
N TRP A 501 4.67 -14.22 26.89
CA TRP A 501 3.65 -13.21 26.61
C TRP A 501 4.31 -11.90 26.18
N THR A 502 3.95 -11.38 25.00
CA THR A 502 4.39 -10.04 24.55
C THR A 502 3.26 -9.02 24.56
N ILE A 503 3.47 -7.89 25.24
CA ILE A 503 2.59 -6.71 25.21
C ILE A 503 3.26 -5.61 24.37
N ASN A 504 2.50 -5.00 23.46
CA ASN A 504 3.00 -3.93 22.59
C ASN A 504 3.19 -2.59 23.31
N GLY A 505 4.12 -1.76 22.82
CA GLY A 505 4.32 -0.39 23.30
C GLY A 505 5.48 -0.23 24.30
N ASP A 506 5.81 1.02 24.61
CA ASP A 506 6.95 1.38 25.46
C ASP A 506 6.49 1.66 26.91
N SER A 507 5.34 1.14 27.33
CA SER A 507 4.84 1.28 28.71
C SER A 507 5.61 0.39 29.68
N MET A 508 5.46 0.59 30.99
CA MET A 508 6.08 -0.27 32.01
C MET A 508 5.62 -1.73 31.91
N ILE A 509 4.44 -1.99 31.34
CA ILE A 509 3.96 -3.35 31.06
C ILE A 509 4.32 -3.84 29.65
N GLY A 510 4.74 -2.97 28.73
CA GLY A 510 5.14 -3.34 27.37
C GLY A 510 6.45 -4.13 27.34
N GLY A 511 6.54 -5.17 26.51
CA GLY A 511 7.71 -6.06 26.45
C GLY A 511 7.32 -7.54 26.41
N THR A 512 8.32 -8.43 26.43
CA THR A 512 8.12 -9.88 26.42
C THR A 512 8.48 -10.48 27.77
N TYR A 513 7.52 -11.18 28.38
CA TYR A 513 7.63 -11.92 29.64
C TYR A 513 7.77 -13.40 29.34
N ARG A 514 8.72 -14.07 29.99
CA ARG A 514 9.08 -15.48 29.72
C ARG A 514 8.98 -16.34 30.96
N GLY A 515 8.22 -17.41 30.83
CA GLY A 515 7.96 -18.38 31.89
C GLY A 515 7.00 -17.87 32.96
N LYS A 516 6.51 -18.79 33.79
CA LYS A 516 5.44 -18.52 34.77
C LYS A 516 5.79 -17.40 35.77
N ASN A 517 7.06 -17.26 36.15
CA ASN A 517 7.46 -16.23 37.11
C ASN A 517 7.24 -14.81 36.55
N GLU A 518 7.78 -14.52 35.36
CA GLU A 518 7.62 -13.19 34.73
C GLU A 518 6.15 -12.92 34.33
N LEU A 519 5.40 -13.96 33.96
CA LEU A 519 3.96 -13.84 33.67
C LEU A 519 3.15 -13.51 34.92
N THR A 520 3.47 -14.12 36.05
CA THR A 520 2.81 -13.84 37.32
C THR A 520 3.11 -12.41 37.79
N GLU A 521 4.34 -11.94 37.63
CA GLU A 521 4.70 -10.53 37.88
C GLU A 521 3.91 -9.56 36.98
N LEU A 522 3.73 -9.90 35.70
CA LEU A 522 2.88 -9.12 34.80
C LEU A 522 1.44 -9.06 35.31
N PHE A 523 0.85 -10.19 35.71
CA PHE A 523 -0.52 -10.22 36.23
C PHE A 523 -0.66 -9.43 37.52
N MET A 524 0.32 -9.49 38.42
CA MET A 524 0.36 -8.65 39.62
C MET A 524 0.35 -7.17 39.27
N ARG A 525 1.17 -6.72 38.30
CA ARG A 525 1.18 -5.31 37.86
C ARG A 525 -0.14 -4.85 37.26
N LEU A 526 -0.80 -5.71 36.49
CA LEU A 526 -2.14 -5.42 35.96
C LEU A 526 -3.17 -5.35 37.09
N TRP A 527 -3.09 -6.27 38.05
CA TRP A 527 -4.00 -6.34 39.20
C TRP A 527 -3.84 -5.15 40.16
N GLU A 528 -2.62 -4.73 40.46
CA GLU A 528 -2.31 -3.56 41.30
C GLU A 528 -2.94 -2.26 40.77
N LYS A 529 -3.09 -2.17 39.46
CA LYS A 529 -3.75 -1.04 38.80
C LYS A 529 -5.28 -1.18 38.73
N ALA A 530 -5.84 -2.21 39.36
CA ALA A 530 -7.27 -2.54 39.29
C ALA A 530 -7.77 -2.68 37.84
N THR A 531 -6.96 -3.32 36.99
CA THR A 531 -7.30 -3.53 35.58
C THR A 531 -8.50 -4.45 35.44
N LYS A 532 -9.57 -3.95 34.82
CA LYS A 532 -10.77 -4.71 34.49
C LYS A 532 -10.71 -5.15 33.04
N VAL A 533 -10.95 -6.44 32.78
CA VAL A 533 -10.96 -7.00 31.43
C VAL A 533 -12.35 -7.57 31.15
N GLU A 534 -13.09 -6.94 30.25
CA GLU A 534 -14.37 -7.45 29.75
C GLU A 534 -14.13 -8.24 28.46
N THR A 535 -14.39 -9.54 28.45
CA THR A 535 -14.24 -10.36 27.25
C THR A 535 -15.48 -10.23 26.36
N LYS A 536 -15.28 -9.77 25.11
CA LYS A 536 -16.37 -9.51 24.16
C LYS A 536 -16.64 -10.68 23.24
N ARG A 537 -15.56 -11.33 22.76
CA ARG A 537 -15.67 -12.41 21.78
C ARG A 537 -14.42 -13.29 21.75
N TYR A 538 -14.65 -14.59 21.67
CA TYR A 538 -13.62 -15.60 21.44
C TYR A 538 -13.67 -16.06 19.98
N LEU A 539 -12.51 -16.21 19.37
CA LEU A 539 -12.32 -16.70 18.01
C LEU A 539 -11.19 -17.73 18.06
N ALA A 540 -11.41 -18.94 17.55
CA ALA A 540 -10.38 -19.97 17.52
C ALA A 540 -10.22 -20.59 16.14
N ASP A 541 -9.01 -21.07 15.87
CA ASP A 541 -8.63 -21.80 14.66
C ASP A 541 -7.49 -22.76 15.01
N GLY A 542 -7.83 -24.04 15.21
CA GLY A 542 -6.91 -25.07 15.67
C GLY A 542 -6.34 -24.76 17.05
N ASP A 543 -5.02 -24.58 17.11
CA ASP A 543 -4.27 -24.31 18.34
C ASP A 543 -4.18 -22.83 18.70
N VAL A 544 -4.91 -21.93 18.02
CA VAL A 544 -4.87 -20.49 18.31
C VAL A 544 -6.22 -19.98 18.77
N VAL A 545 -6.22 -19.19 19.84
CA VAL A 545 -7.40 -18.49 20.36
C VAL A 545 -7.13 -16.99 20.40
N MET A 546 -7.99 -16.19 19.81
CA MET A 546 -8.01 -14.74 19.96
C MET A 546 -9.22 -14.31 20.79
N VAL A 547 -8.99 -13.41 21.74
CA VAL A 547 -10.03 -12.82 22.57
C VAL A 547 -10.04 -11.32 22.32
N LEU A 548 -11.19 -10.81 21.91
CA LEU A 548 -11.43 -9.37 21.87
C LEU A 548 -11.87 -8.93 23.26
N THR A 549 -11.16 -7.99 23.83
CA THR A 549 -11.35 -7.52 25.20
C THR A 549 -11.63 -6.02 25.19
N ARG A 550 -12.31 -5.54 26.24
CA ARG A 550 -12.28 -4.13 26.62
C ARG A 550 -11.56 -4.05 27.96
N VAL A 551 -10.43 -3.37 27.95
CA VAL A 551 -9.60 -3.17 29.14
C VAL A 551 -9.91 -1.80 29.71
N SER A 552 -10.17 -1.74 31.01
CA SER A 552 -10.47 -0.49 31.72
C SER A 552 -9.59 -0.36 32.96
N VAL A 553 -8.98 0.81 33.13
CA VAL A 553 -8.14 1.15 34.28
C VAL A 553 -8.46 2.57 34.72
N GLY A 554 -9.04 2.74 35.92
CA GLY A 554 -9.61 4.02 36.33
C GLY A 554 -10.70 4.49 35.34
N ASP A 555 -10.57 5.73 34.86
CA ASP A 555 -11.50 6.33 33.88
C ASP A 555 -11.12 6.05 32.41
N GLU A 556 -9.98 5.40 32.17
CA GLU A 556 -9.51 5.06 30.83
C GLU A 556 -10.04 3.68 30.41
N SER A 557 -10.49 3.57 29.17
CA SER A 557 -10.86 2.28 28.58
C SER A 557 -10.50 2.19 27.11
N ALA A 558 -10.03 1.03 26.67
CA ALA A 558 -9.71 0.75 25.28
C ALA A 558 -10.16 -0.66 24.89
N ASP A 559 -10.43 -0.83 23.60
CA ASP A 559 -10.64 -2.16 23.02
C ASP A 559 -9.29 -2.76 22.65
N GLU A 560 -9.03 -3.97 23.11
CA GLU A 560 -7.79 -4.71 22.90
C GLU A 560 -8.06 -6.08 22.27
N ALA A 561 -7.00 -6.74 21.80
CA ALA A 561 -7.05 -8.10 21.31
C ALA A 561 -5.87 -8.91 21.84
N ASP A 562 -6.18 -10.03 22.50
CA ASP A 562 -5.20 -10.96 23.03
C ASP A 562 -5.20 -12.24 22.19
N VAL A 563 -4.03 -12.69 21.75
CA VAL A 563 -3.86 -13.87 20.91
C VAL A 563 -3.02 -14.90 21.65
N PHE A 564 -3.57 -16.10 21.84
CA PHE A 564 -2.97 -17.22 22.54
C PHE A 564 -2.69 -18.39 21.58
N GLU A 565 -1.47 -18.90 21.56
CA GLU A 565 -1.08 -20.15 20.90
C GLU A 565 -1.03 -21.27 21.95
N PHE A 566 -1.69 -22.38 21.67
CA PHE A 566 -1.76 -23.56 22.50
C PHE A 566 -0.85 -24.66 21.98
N ARG A 567 -0.30 -25.46 22.89
CA ARG A 567 0.20 -26.81 22.61
C ARG A 567 -0.18 -27.71 23.77
N ASN A 568 -0.69 -28.89 23.46
CA ASN A 568 -1.11 -29.87 24.47
C ASN A 568 -2.07 -29.26 25.53
N GLY A 569 -2.97 -28.36 25.11
CA GLY A 569 -3.96 -27.72 25.98
C GLY A 569 -3.42 -26.61 26.90
N LYS A 570 -2.15 -26.21 26.75
CA LYS A 570 -1.55 -25.07 27.49
C LYS A 570 -1.13 -23.96 26.54
N VAL A 571 -1.25 -22.72 26.97
CA VAL A 571 -0.76 -21.57 26.22
C VAL A 571 0.77 -21.57 26.24
N VAL A 572 1.39 -21.64 25.07
CA VAL A 572 2.85 -21.53 24.91
C VAL A 572 3.27 -20.13 24.48
N LYS A 573 2.38 -19.34 23.85
CA LYS A 573 2.64 -17.95 23.49
C LYS A 573 1.39 -17.10 23.60
N ALA A 574 1.55 -15.86 24.05
CA ALA A 574 0.51 -14.85 24.09
C ALA A 574 1.00 -13.51 23.51
N HIS A 575 0.11 -12.80 22.83
CA HIS A 575 0.37 -11.47 22.29
C HIS A 575 -0.82 -10.55 22.51
N SER A 576 -0.60 -9.43 23.21
CA SER A 576 -1.61 -8.38 23.39
C SER A 576 -1.40 -7.24 22.40
N PHE A 577 -2.50 -6.83 21.77
CA PHE A 577 -2.57 -5.68 20.89
C PHE A 577 -3.56 -4.67 21.49
N GLY A 578 -3.01 -3.71 22.24
CA GLY A 578 -3.79 -2.66 22.90
C GLY A 578 -3.42 -1.24 22.47
N ASP A 579 -4.13 -0.27 23.06
CA ASP A 579 -3.82 1.15 22.93
C ASP A 579 -2.55 1.48 23.74
N THR A 580 -1.42 1.50 23.05
CA THR A 580 -0.11 1.74 23.69
C THR A 580 -0.02 3.13 24.34
N ALA A 581 -0.79 4.11 23.86
CA ALA A 581 -0.81 5.43 24.45
C ALA A 581 -1.61 5.44 25.77
N MET A 582 -2.71 4.69 25.86
CA MET A 582 -3.40 4.45 27.13
C MET A 582 -2.49 3.72 28.12
N GLN A 583 -1.81 2.66 27.67
CA GLN A 583 -0.91 1.89 28.53
C GLN A 583 0.23 2.75 29.08
N GLU A 584 0.81 3.65 28.27
CA GLU A 584 1.83 4.59 28.74
C GLU A 584 1.27 5.60 29.76
N ARG A 585 0.03 6.07 29.61
CA ARG A 585 -0.61 6.97 30.59
C ARG A 585 -0.88 6.25 31.91
N VAL A 586 -1.36 5.01 31.85
CA VAL A 586 -1.81 4.22 33.02
C VAL A 586 -0.63 3.62 33.79
N PHE A 587 0.30 3.02 33.07
CA PHE A 587 1.42 2.25 33.65
C PHE A 587 2.74 3.03 33.63
N GLY A 588 2.80 4.19 32.96
CA GLY A 588 4.03 4.95 32.76
C GLY A 588 4.85 4.45 31.57
N SER A 589 5.71 5.30 31.01
CA SER A 589 6.61 4.94 29.89
C SER A 589 7.99 4.50 30.39
N ARG A 590 8.57 3.45 29.78
CA ARG A 590 9.97 3.04 29.91
C ARG A 590 10.88 4.01 29.15
N ARG A 591 11.02 5.26 29.60
CA ARG A 591 12.12 6.10 29.09
C ARG A 591 13.43 5.54 29.64
N VAL A 592 14.29 5.06 28.76
CA VAL A 592 15.69 4.75 29.10
C VAL A 592 16.29 6.03 29.67
N ALA A 593 16.74 5.98 30.91
CA ALA A 593 17.55 7.04 31.49
C ALA A 593 18.78 7.23 30.59
N THR A 594 18.89 8.40 29.98
CA THR A 594 20.12 8.82 29.29
C THR A 594 21.17 9.08 30.36
N GLY A 595 21.97 8.06 30.65
CA GLY A 595 23.32 8.18 31.19
C GLY A 595 24.30 8.10 30.04
#